data_AF-A0A2A3CIU0-F1
#
_entry.id   AF-A0A2A3CIU0-F1
#
_cell.length_a   1.000
_cell.length_b   1.000
_cell.length_c   1.000
_cell.angle_alpha   90.00
_cell.angle_beta   90.00
_cell.angle_gamma   90.00
#
_symmetry.space_group_name_H-M   'P 1'
#
loop_
_entity.id
_entity.type
_entity.pdbx_description
1 polymer ?
#
loop_
_entity_poly.entity_id
_entity_poly.type
_entity_poly.pdbx_seq_one_letter_code
_entity_poly.pdbx_strand_id
1 'polypeptide(L)'
;MTATSLAPSYCRRVGAAVLLVGLGDFLLYDQPIGITVFLFGMVLAGAVVAMHPAAISNGRVWLRPLALFAGLLPLVENVSPLSVLVAIVALALFALSLGGRLGPGLARIAKQICLFLLAAPFRFARDFIGWRKAARRLGRRGIRLAAITVWIMPLTLGAVFLALFGAANPIIEHWFSLIDLYALLEYIEVGRVVFWLVVLAGVWAFLRPRLPRFVSRIRRLAPAAPTARPARASAEDIIFGKAAILRALMVFNALFAVQTALDATYLWGGVALPDGLTYAAYAHRGAYPLVVTALLAAGFVLAALKPGSETSHDPLIRRLVYLWVAQNIVLVISSILRLDLYVDVYALTYLRIAAFVWMGLVAAGLALIIARIALGKSSEWLFSANLLTLSATLYACCFVNFAALIANYNVDHSLEMTRHGVPLDICYTRSLGPDALPALGRFFDHQKRSYPDREAGDETDLIAEAHYRASQKNWRAWSFRDWRLLRYLEKNGALADPAVTQPYAPGH
;
A
#
# COMPACT_ATOMS: atom_id res chain seq x y z
N MET A 1 13.64 40.22 6.89
CA MET A 1 12.63 39.52 6.06
C MET A 1 11.24 40.02 6.45
N THR A 2 10.68 40.90 5.64
CA THR A 2 9.48 41.69 5.93
C THR A 2 8.19 40.89 5.72
N ALA A 3 7.21 41.08 6.61
CA ALA A 3 5.95 40.33 6.69
C ALA A 3 5.03 40.48 5.46
N THR A 4 5.34 41.38 4.53
CA THR A 4 4.55 41.70 3.33
C THR A 4 4.64 40.63 2.23
N SER A 5 5.68 39.79 2.21
CA SER A 5 5.84 38.74 1.18
C SER A 5 5.05 37.43 1.44
N LEU A 6 4.54 37.23 2.66
CA LEU A 6 3.89 35.97 3.07
C LEU A 6 2.40 35.89 2.68
N ALA A 7 1.69 37.02 2.63
CA ALA A 7 0.25 37.09 2.36
C ALA A 7 -0.16 36.65 0.93
N PRO A 8 0.48 37.13 -0.16
CA PRO A 8 0.12 36.71 -1.52
C PRO A 8 0.45 35.24 -1.80
N SER A 9 1.49 34.69 -1.15
CA SER A 9 1.85 33.26 -1.26
C SER A 9 0.83 32.34 -0.59
N TYR A 10 0.18 32.79 0.48
CA TYR A 10 -0.83 31.98 1.18
C TYR A 10 -2.15 31.93 0.38
N CYS A 11 -2.61 33.06 -0.16
CA CYS A 11 -3.85 33.13 -0.93
C CYS A 11 -3.81 32.27 -2.21
N ARG A 12 -2.69 32.29 -2.95
CA ARG A 12 -2.49 31.45 -4.14
C ARG A 12 -2.58 29.95 -3.82
N ARG A 13 -2.06 29.52 -2.66
CA ARG A 13 -2.08 28.12 -2.22
C ARG A 13 -3.45 27.66 -1.74
N VAL A 14 -4.19 28.54 -1.06
CA VAL A 14 -5.59 28.25 -0.69
C VAL A 14 -6.44 28.13 -1.94
N GLY A 15 -6.30 29.05 -2.91
CA GLY A 15 -6.98 28.94 -4.20
C GLY A 15 -6.66 27.64 -4.94
N ALA A 16 -5.37 27.27 -5.04
CA ALA A 16 -4.96 26.00 -5.65
C ALA A 16 -5.52 24.78 -4.91
N ALA A 17 -5.56 24.80 -3.58
CA ALA A 17 -6.12 23.72 -2.79
C ALA A 17 -7.64 23.55 -3.01
N VAL A 18 -8.39 24.65 -3.07
CA VAL A 18 -9.84 24.62 -3.35
C VAL A 18 -10.10 24.11 -4.76
N LEU A 19 -9.34 24.57 -5.76
CA LEU A 19 -9.44 24.07 -7.13
C LEU A 19 -9.14 22.57 -7.23
N LEU A 20 -8.10 22.09 -6.52
CA LEU A 20 -7.78 20.67 -6.46
C LEU A 20 -8.85 19.84 -5.75
N VAL A 21 -9.49 20.37 -4.70
CA VAL A 21 -10.63 19.70 -4.06
C VAL A 21 -11.82 19.59 -5.01
N GLY A 22 -12.17 20.69 -5.71
CA GLY A 22 -13.24 20.67 -6.70
C GLY A 22 -12.94 19.74 -7.88
N LEU A 23 -11.68 19.67 -8.32
CA LEU A 23 -11.26 18.71 -9.34
C LEU A 23 -11.32 17.27 -8.82
N GLY A 24 -10.91 17.03 -7.58
CA GLY A 24 -10.99 15.72 -6.93
C GLY A 24 -12.43 15.24 -6.79
N ASP A 25 -13.36 16.14 -6.47
CA ASP A 25 -14.79 15.87 -6.44
C ASP A 25 -15.30 15.42 -7.82
N PHE A 26 -15.02 16.19 -8.87
CA PHE A 26 -15.44 15.84 -10.24
C PHE A 26 -14.81 14.54 -10.81
N LEU A 27 -13.58 14.23 -10.40
CA LEU A 27 -12.82 13.10 -10.94
C LEU A 27 -13.00 11.80 -10.15
N LEU A 28 -13.22 11.88 -8.84
CA LEU A 28 -13.08 10.72 -7.93
C LEU A 28 -14.32 10.47 -7.07
N TYR A 29 -15.13 11.48 -6.75
CA TYR A 29 -16.26 11.30 -5.85
C TYR A 29 -17.43 10.63 -6.57
N ASP A 30 -17.86 9.47 -6.09
CA ASP A 30 -18.93 8.65 -6.69
C ASP A 30 -18.73 8.37 -8.19
N GLN A 31 -17.47 8.25 -8.60
CA GLN A 31 -17.07 7.95 -9.97
C GLN A 31 -16.21 6.69 -9.99
N PRO A 32 -16.22 5.94 -11.10
CA PRO A 32 -15.36 4.77 -11.23
C PRO A 32 -13.89 5.20 -11.21
N ILE A 33 -13.09 4.40 -10.52
CA ILE A 33 -11.68 4.68 -10.27
C ILE A 33 -10.87 4.09 -11.42
N GLY A 34 -10.12 4.94 -12.11
CA GLY A 34 -9.24 4.54 -13.22
C GLY A 34 -8.20 5.62 -13.49
N ILE A 35 -8.07 6.03 -14.76
CA ILE A 35 -7.11 7.04 -15.20
C ILE A 35 -7.24 8.38 -14.45
N THR A 36 -8.40 8.65 -13.86
CA THR A 36 -8.66 9.85 -13.05
C THR A 36 -7.68 10.03 -11.90
N VAL A 37 -7.22 8.95 -11.26
CA VAL A 37 -6.23 9.02 -10.16
C VAL A 37 -4.86 9.45 -10.69
N PHE A 38 -4.46 8.94 -11.86
CA PHE A 38 -3.23 9.36 -12.54
C PHE A 38 -3.31 10.84 -12.94
N LEU A 39 -4.41 11.25 -13.56
CA LEU A 39 -4.63 12.65 -13.97
C LEU A 39 -4.60 13.59 -12.76
N PHE A 40 -5.28 13.22 -11.68
CA PHE A 40 -5.26 13.99 -10.44
C PHE A 40 -3.84 14.10 -9.87
N GLY A 41 -3.07 13.00 -9.86
CA GLY A 41 -1.67 12.99 -9.44
C GLY A 41 -0.78 13.92 -10.28
N MET A 42 -0.98 13.93 -11.60
CA MET A 42 -0.26 14.83 -12.52
C MET A 42 -0.61 16.30 -12.29
N VAL A 43 -1.90 16.62 -12.10
CA VAL A 43 -2.34 18.00 -11.81
C VAL A 43 -1.82 18.46 -10.44
N LEU A 44 -1.86 17.58 -9.42
CA LEU A 44 -1.28 17.87 -8.11
C LEU A 44 0.22 18.15 -8.22
N ALA A 45 0.96 17.34 -8.99
CA ALA A 45 2.38 17.58 -9.22
C ALA A 45 2.63 18.92 -9.93
N GLY A 46 1.84 19.25 -10.95
CA GLY A 46 1.88 20.56 -11.62
C GLY A 46 1.63 21.72 -10.66
N ALA A 47 0.65 21.58 -9.75
CA ALA A 47 0.39 22.57 -8.70
C ALA A 47 1.57 22.71 -7.74
N VAL A 48 2.23 21.61 -7.35
CA VAL A 48 3.45 21.66 -6.51
C VAL A 48 4.59 22.40 -7.22
N VAL A 49 4.78 22.15 -8.52
CA VAL A 49 5.78 22.83 -9.36
C VAL A 49 5.48 24.33 -9.46
N ALA A 50 4.23 24.70 -9.74
CA ALA A 50 3.80 26.10 -9.83
C ALA A 50 3.99 26.88 -8.52
N MET A 51 3.96 26.20 -7.37
CA MET A 51 4.21 26.82 -6.06
C MET A 51 5.70 26.91 -5.70
N HIS A 52 6.58 26.27 -6.45
CA HIS A 52 8.03 26.22 -6.23
C HIS A 52 8.86 26.46 -7.52
N PRO A 53 8.62 27.57 -8.27
CA PRO A 53 9.26 27.80 -9.57
C PRO A 53 10.80 27.92 -9.49
N ALA A 54 11.33 28.44 -8.37
CA ALA A 54 12.76 28.56 -8.14
C ALA A 54 13.52 27.21 -8.07
N ALA A 55 12.80 26.09 -7.95
CA ALA A 55 13.42 24.75 -7.91
C ALA A 55 13.74 24.19 -9.31
N ILE A 56 13.36 24.90 -10.39
CA ILE A 56 13.41 24.47 -11.79
C ILE A 56 14.59 25.14 -12.55
N SER A 57 15.52 25.82 -11.88
CA SER A 57 16.59 26.58 -12.57
C SER A 57 17.85 25.77 -12.91
N ASN A 58 17.94 24.47 -12.60
CA ASN A 58 19.16 23.67 -12.80
C ASN A 58 19.07 22.76 -14.05
N GLY A 59 20.15 22.63 -14.83
CA GLY A 59 20.18 21.85 -16.09
C GLY A 59 19.78 20.36 -16.05
N ARG A 60 19.51 19.78 -14.87
CA ARG A 60 18.93 18.43 -14.69
C ARG A 60 17.43 18.43 -14.34
N VAL A 61 16.71 19.49 -14.71
CA VAL A 61 15.27 19.66 -14.41
C VAL A 61 14.41 18.51 -14.89
N TRP A 62 14.70 17.92 -16.05
CA TRP A 62 13.87 16.89 -16.68
C TRP A 62 13.86 15.54 -15.96
N LEU A 63 14.91 15.21 -15.18
CA LEU A 63 15.00 13.92 -14.49
C LEU A 63 13.95 13.77 -13.39
N ARG A 64 13.57 14.86 -12.71
CA ARG A 64 12.59 14.85 -11.61
C ARG A 64 11.16 14.56 -12.10
N PRO A 65 10.60 15.27 -13.09
CA PRO A 65 9.28 14.96 -13.63
C PRO A 65 9.28 13.62 -14.36
N LEU A 66 10.38 13.21 -15.01
CA LEU A 66 10.48 11.88 -15.61
C LEU A 66 10.39 10.77 -14.56
N ALA A 67 11.12 10.91 -13.44
CA ALA A 67 11.05 9.96 -12.33
C ALA A 67 9.66 9.92 -11.67
N LEU A 68 8.99 11.07 -11.56
CA LEU A 68 7.61 11.13 -11.08
C LEU A 68 6.66 10.42 -12.05
N PHE A 69 6.76 10.70 -13.35
CA PHE A 69 5.94 10.06 -14.37
C PHE A 69 6.10 8.54 -14.31
N ALA A 70 7.35 8.06 -14.22
CA ALA A 70 7.64 6.64 -14.01
C ALA A 70 6.97 6.11 -12.72
N GLY A 71 7.05 6.85 -11.61
CA GLY A 71 6.36 6.47 -10.36
C GLY A 71 4.82 6.47 -10.43
N LEU A 72 4.22 7.17 -11.41
CA LEU A 72 2.78 7.22 -11.62
C LEU A 72 2.29 6.19 -12.68
N LEU A 73 3.19 5.60 -13.48
CA LEU A 73 2.85 4.57 -14.47
C LEU A 73 1.98 3.41 -13.93
N PRO A 74 2.22 2.89 -12.70
CA PRO A 74 1.36 1.87 -12.10
C PRO A 74 -0.14 2.22 -12.10
N LEU A 75 -0.51 3.50 -11.97
CA LEU A 75 -1.91 3.95 -11.97
C LEU A 75 -2.54 3.89 -13.37
N VAL A 76 -1.73 3.99 -14.43
CA VAL A 76 -2.19 3.85 -15.81
C VAL A 76 -2.48 2.38 -16.12
N GLU A 77 -1.66 1.48 -15.58
CA GLU A 77 -1.84 0.03 -15.72
C GLU A 77 -3.10 -0.46 -15.00
N ASN A 78 -3.21 -0.21 -13.69
CA ASN A 78 -4.40 -0.53 -12.90
C ASN A 78 -4.41 0.25 -11.58
N VAL A 79 -5.59 0.72 -11.15
CA VAL A 79 -5.72 1.35 -9.84
C VAL A 79 -5.95 0.29 -8.76
N SER A 80 -4.94 0.10 -7.93
CA SER A 80 -4.93 -0.83 -6.81
C SER A 80 -4.37 -0.12 -5.57
N PRO A 81 -4.60 -0.65 -4.35
CA PRO A 81 -4.01 -0.08 -3.14
C PRO A 81 -2.48 0.04 -3.23
N LEU A 82 -1.83 -0.91 -3.91
CA LEU A 82 -0.38 -0.91 -4.12
C LEU A 82 0.06 0.20 -5.08
N SER A 83 -0.61 0.37 -6.23
CA SER A 83 -0.25 1.43 -7.20
C SER A 83 -0.52 2.83 -6.64
N VAL A 84 -1.58 3.00 -5.84
CA VAL A 84 -1.84 4.24 -5.09
C VAL A 84 -0.74 4.51 -4.06
N LEU A 85 -0.29 3.50 -3.31
CA LEU A 85 0.82 3.65 -2.35
C LEU A 85 2.11 4.10 -3.06
N VAL A 86 2.47 3.44 -4.18
CA VAL A 86 3.63 3.79 -4.99
C VAL A 86 3.52 5.24 -5.50
N ALA A 87 2.35 5.65 -6.00
CA ALA A 87 2.10 7.00 -6.46
C ALA A 87 2.26 8.05 -5.34
N ILE A 88 1.74 7.77 -4.14
CA ILE A 88 1.89 8.65 -2.96
C ILE A 88 3.37 8.81 -2.59
N VAL A 89 4.14 7.71 -2.59
CA VAL A 89 5.59 7.73 -2.31
C VAL A 89 6.34 8.52 -3.39
N ALA A 90 6.01 8.32 -4.67
CA ALA A 90 6.60 9.04 -5.79
C ALA A 90 6.31 10.56 -5.72
N LEU A 91 5.07 10.93 -5.42
CA LEU A 91 4.67 12.33 -5.20
C LEU A 91 5.38 12.96 -4.00
N ALA A 92 5.56 12.21 -2.91
CA ALA A 92 6.27 12.67 -1.72
C ALA A 92 7.76 12.89 -2.02
N LEU A 93 8.40 11.94 -2.71
CA LEU A 93 9.77 12.06 -3.22
C LEU A 93 9.93 13.30 -4.10
N PHE A 94 9.02 13.49 -5.05
CA PHE A 94 9.02 14.62 -5.97
C PHE A 94 8.90 15.96 -5.22
N ALA A 95 7.91 16.08 -4.32
CA ALA A 95 7.69 17.29 -3.53
C ALA A 95 8.88 17.62 -2.60
N LEU A 96 9.50 16.60 -1.98
CA LEU A 96 10.70 16.79 -1.14
C LEU A 96 11.94 17.15 -1.97
N SER A 97 12.07 16.63 -3.19
CA SER A 97 13.16 16.95 -4.11
C SER A 97 13.13 18.41 -4.56
N LEU A 98 11.94 18.94 -4.86
CA LEU A 98 11.72 20.35 -5.20
C LEU A 98 12.02 21.26 -4.01
N GLY A 99 11.77 20.79 -2.80
CA GLY A 99 12.10 21.51 -1.57
C GLY A 99 13.59 21.63 -1.27
N GLY A 100 14.48 20.95 -2.01
CA GLY A 100 15.93 20.92 -1.77
C GLY A 100 16.31 20.23 -0.44
N ARG A 101 15.43 19.36 0.07
CA ARG A 101 15.51 18.82 1.44
C ARG A 101 15.94 17.36 1.53
N LEU A 102 16.15 16.70 0.39
CA LEU A 102 16.64 15.33 0.33
C LEU A 102 18.11 15.31 0.76
N GLY A 103 18.41 14.58 1.83
CA GLY A 103 19.80 14.34 2.20
C GLY A 103 20.43 13.28 1.29
N PRO A 104 21.77 13.23 1.20
CA PRO A 104 22.45 12.14 0.50
C PRO A 104 22.16 10.80 1.22
N GLY A 105 21.86 9.75 0.45
CA GLY A 105 21.66 8.37 0.90
C GLY A 105 20.19 7.90 0.95
N LEU A 106 19.91 6.73 0.37
CA LEU A 106 18.57 6.12 0.27
C LEU A 106 17.89 5.93 1.63
N ALA A 107 18.64 5.49 2.65
CA ALA A 107 18.11 5.31 4.00
C ALA A 107 17.57 6.61 4.62
N ARG A 108 18.28 7.71 4.38
CA ARG A 108 17.88 9.03 4.87
C ARG A 108 16.66 9.54 4.13
N ILE A 109 16.61 9.33 2.82
CA ILE A 109 15.45 9.66 1.97
C ILE A 109 14.21 8.91 2.45
N ALA A 110 14.30 7.59 2.68
CA ALA A 110 13.19 6.77 3.18
C ALA A 110 12.63 7.29 4.51
N LYS A 111 13.53 7.60 5.46
CA LYS A 111 13.15 8.19 6.75
C LYS A 111 12.45 9.54 6.58
N GLN A 112 12.94 10.39 5.66
CA GLN A 112 12.34 11.68 5.37
C GLN A 112 10.94 11.55 4.75
N ILE A 113 10.72 10.59 3.85
CA ILE A 113 9.41 10.28 3.27
C ILE A 113 8.45 9.79 4.36
N CYS A 114 8.87 8.81 5.16
CA CYS A 114 8.05 8.26 6.24
C CYS A 114 7.60 9.35 7.21
N LEU A 115 8.54 10.19 7.67
CA LEU A 115 8.23 11.35 8.51
C LEU A 115 7.33 12.37 7.81
N PHE A 116 7.47 12.53 6.49
CA PHE A 116 6.64 13.44 5.72
C PHE A 116 5.20 12.94 5.67
N LEU A 117 4.98 11.67 5.32
CA LEU A 117 3.68 11.03 5.18
C LEU A 117 2.95 10.94 6.52
N LEU A 118 3.64 10.52 7.58
CA LEU A 118 3.06 10.41 8.92
C LEU A 118 2.65 11.77 9.49
N ALA A 119 3.35 12.84 9.11
CA ALA A 119 2.98 14.20 9.48
C ALA A 119 1.91 14.83 8.58
N ALA A 120 1.64 14.28 7.39
CA ALA A 120 0.75 14.87 6.38
C ALA A 120 -0.67 15.17 6.90
N PRO A 121 -1.42 14.22 7.50
CA PRO A 121 -2.80 14.48 7.93
C PRO A 121 -2.89 15.56 9.02
N PHE A 122 -1.88 15.65 9.89
CA PHE A 122 -1.86 16.61 11.00
C PHE A 122 -1.40 18.02 10.58
N ARG A 123 -0.83 18.19 9.38
CA ARG A 123 -0.31 19.49 8.94
C ARG A 123 -1.39 20.51 8.74
N PHE A 124 -2.50 20.12 8.13
CA PHE A 124 -3.62 21.04 7.87
C PHE A 124 -4.13 21.63 9.19
N ALA A 125 -4.41 20.78 10.19
CA ALA A 125 -4.84 21.22 11.51
C ALA A 125 -3.81 22.13 12.19
N ARG A 126 -2.52 21.78 12.14
CA ARG A 126 -1.44 22.57 12.76
C ARG A 126 -1.26 23.94 12.10
N ASP A 127 -1.25 23.99 10.77
CA ASP A 127 -1.11 25.23 10.01
C ASP A 127 -2.36 26.11 10.16
N PHE A 128 -3.55 25.51 10.27
CA PHE A 128 -4.80 26.22 10.56
C PHE A 128 -4.77 26.86 11.96
N ILE A 129 -4.32 26.11 12.98
CA ILE A 129 -4.13 26.65 14.35
C ILE A 129 -3.07 27.75 14.37
N GLY A 130 -1.96 27.56 13.64
CA GLY A 130 -0.88 28.53 13.51
C GLY A 130 -1.33 29.82 12.82
N TRP A 131 -2.08 29.70 11.73
CA TRP A 131 -2.70 30.82 11.03
C TRP A 131 -3.72 31.53 11.92
N ARG A 132 -4.58 30.80 12.63
CA ARG A 132 -5.54 31.39 13.58
C ARG A 132 -4.84 32.17 14.70
N LYS A 133 -3.72 31.67 15.22
CA LYS A 133 -2.89 32.38 16.21
C LYS A 133 -2.19 33.61 15.61
N ALA A 134 -1.66 33.52 14.39
CA ALA A 134 -1.03 34.63 13.70
C ALA A 134 -2.02 35.73 13.30
N ALA A 135 -3.20 35.35 12.80
CA ALA A 135 -4.31 36.26 12.47
C ALA A 135 -4.82 36.99 13.72
N ARG A 136 -4.87 36.31 14.87
CA ARG A 136 -5.16 36.96 16.17
C ARG A 136 -4.08 37.96 16.60
N ARG A 137 -2.80 37.68 16.31
CA ARG A 137 -1.66 38.56 16.66
C ARG A 137 -1.48 39.75 15.71
N LEU A 138 -1.90 39.63 14.45
CA LEU A 138 -1.67 40.66 13.43
C LEU A 138 -2.71 41.80 13.43
N GLY A 139 -3.62 41.88 14.41
CA GLY A 139 -4.49 43.04 14.65
C GLY A 139 -5.46 43.41 13.53
N ARG A 140 -5.43 42.76 12.37
CA ARG A 140 -6.37 43.00 11.28
C ARG A 140 -7.62 42.14 11.47
N ARG A 141 -8.59 42.80 12.13
CA ARG A 141 -10.04 42.51 12.19
C ARG A 141 -10.50 41.64 13.37
N GLY A 142 -10.59 42.29 14.54
CA GLY A 142 -11.70 42.06 15.48
C GLY A 142 -13.10 42.21 14.84
N ILE A 143 -13.16 42.73 13.62
CA ILE A 143 -14.39 42.98 12.84
C ILE A 143 -15.11 41.69 12.41
N ARG A 144 -14.47 40.51 12.28
CA ARG A 144 -15.20 39.29 11.87
C ARG A 144 -15.84 38.52 13.03
N LEU A 145 -15.18 38.46 14.19
CA LEU A 145 -15.80 37.88 15.39
C LEU A 145 -16.82 38.84 15.98
N ALA A 146 -16.53 40.15 16.04
CA ALA A 146 -17.52 41.15 16.45
C ALA A 146 -18.72 41.18 15.49
N ALA A 147 -18.53 41.11 14.16
CA ALA A 147 -19.67 41.03 13.23
C ALA A 147 -20.52 39.77 13.45
N ILE A 148 -19.92 38.59 13.65
CA ILE A 148 -20.69 37.37 13.98
C ILE A 148 -21.41 37.51 15.32
N THR A 149 -20.76 38.13 16.33
CA THR A 149 -21.36 38.36 17.66
C THR A 149 -22.52 39.37 17.60
N VAL A 150 -22.44 40.37 16.72
CA VAL A 150 -23.50 41.36 16.47
C VAL A 150 -24.74 40.72 15.84
N TRP A 151 -24.59 39.62 15.08
CA TRP A 151 -25.73 38.86 14.54
C TRP A 151 -26.33 37.85 15.53
N ILE A 152 -25.64 37.50 16.63
CA ILE A 152 -26.18 36.56 17.62
C ILE A 152 -27.49 37.09 18.21
N MET A 153 -27.53 38.36 18.61
CA MET A 153 -28.70 38.95 19.25
C MET A 153 -29.92 39.07 18.29
N PRO A 154 -29.80 39.58 17.05
CA PRO A 154 -30.90 39.58 16.08
C PRO A 154 -31.38 38.18 15.71
N LEU A 155 -30.48 37.19 15.60
CA LEU A 155 -30.85 35.82 15.26
C LEU A 155 -31.52 35.10 16.42
N THR A 156 -31.05 35.27 17.65
CA THR A 156 -31.70 34.67 18.82
C THR A 156 -33.06 35.32 19.07
N LEU A 157 -33.15 36.64 19.01
CA LEU A 157 -34.42 37.34 19.17
C LEU A 157 -35.38 37.00 18.02
N GLY A 158 -34.88 36.96 16.78
CA GLY A 158 -35.64 36.54 15.60
C GLY A 158 -36.16 35.11 15.72
N ALA A 159 -35.35 34.17 16.21
CA ALA A 159 -35.77 32.79 16.46
C ALA A 159 -36.82 32.69 17.58
N VAL A 160 -36.68 33.47 18.65
CA VAL A 160 -37.68 33.56 19.73
C VAL A 160 -39.00 34.13 19.19
N PHE A 161 -38.97 35.20 18.39
CA PHE A 161 -40.16 35.74 17.74
C PHE A 161 -40.78 34.75 16.76
N LEU A 162 -39.98 34.04 15.95
CA LEU A 162 -40.47 32.99 15.05
C LEU A 162 -41.16 31.87 15.82
N ALA A 163 -40.61 31.43 16.95
CA ALA A 163 -41.19 30.39 17.80
C ALA A 163 -42.50 30.85 18.47
N LEU A 164 -42.55 32.09 18.97
CA LEU A 164 -43.76 32.70 19.51
C LEU A 164 -44.84 32.87 18.44
N PHE A 165 -44.48 33.29 17.22
CA PHE A 165 -45.41 33.39 16.10
C PHE A 165 -45.86 32.03 15.58
N GLY A 166 -44.99 31.02 15.60
CA GLY A 166 -45.36 29.64 15.32
C GLY A 166 -46.39 29.11 16.32
N ALA A 167 -46.18 29.35 17.62
CA ALA A 167 -47.10 28.91 18.67
C ALA A 167 -48.43 29.71 18.68
N ALA A 168 -48.43 30.95 18.20
CA ALA A 168 -49.61 31.82 18.19
C ALA A 168 -50.40 31.81 16.88
N ASN A 169 -49.84 31.27 15.78
CA ASN A 169 -50.47 31.26 14.47
C ASN A 169 -50.40 29.87 13.82
N PRO A 170 -51.55 29.16 13.67
CA PRO A 170 -51.59 27.79 13.14
C PRO A 170 -51.12 27.69 11.68
N ILE A 171 -51.13 28.79 10.91
CA ILE A 171 -50.55 28.81 9.56
C ILE A 171 -49.03 28.71 9.65
N ILE A 172 -48.39 29.45 10.55
CA ILE A 172 -46.93 29.45 10.70
C ILE A 172 -46.44 28.13 11.30
N GLU A 173 -47.20 27.55 12.22
CA GLU A 173 -46.96 26.19 12.74
C GLU A 173 -46.94 25.13 11.64
N HIS A 174 -47.89 25.19 10.70
CA HIS A 174 -47.93 24.30 9.55
C HIS A 174 -46.68 24.45 8.65
N TRP A 175 -46.23 25.68 8.39
CA TRP A 175 -45.00 25.93 7.64
C TRP A 175 -43.75 25.38 8.34
N PHE A 176 -43.68 25.43 9.68
CA PHE A 176 -42.59 24.80 10.43
C PHE A 176 -42.62 23.28 10.37
N SER A 177 -43.81 22.67 10.37
CA SER A 177 -43.95 21.22 10.24
C SER A 177 -43.51 20.67 8.87
N LEU A 178 -43.46 21.54 7.84
CA LEU A 178 -42.95 21.21 6.50
C LEU A 178 -41.42 21.36 6.38
N ILE A 179 -40.77 22.07 7.31
CA ILE A 179 -39.32 22.23 7.32
C ILE A 179 -38.71 21.08 8.11
N ASP A 180 -38.45 19.97 7.42
CA ASP A 180 -37.73 18.85 8.01
C ASP A 180 -36.22 19.15 8.01
N LEU A 181 -35.71 19.60 9.16
CA LEU A 181 -34.29 19.90 9.35
C LEU A 181 -33.40 18.65 9.19
N TYR A 182 -33.96 17.44 9.41
CA TYR A 182 -33.25 16.18 9.20
C TYR A 182 -33.12 15.88 7.69
N ALA A 183 -34.16 16.14 6.89
CA ALA A 183 -34.09 16.01 5.43
C ALA A 183 -33.06 16.97 4.81
N LEU A 184 -32.94 18.21 5.32
CA LEU A 184 -31.92 19.17 4.84
C LEU A 184 -30.49 18.73 5.19
N LEU A 185 -30.31 18.02 6.31
CA LEU A 185 -29.02 17.44 6.72
C LEU A 185 -28.70 16.16 5.94
N GLU A 186 -29.72 15.45 5.46
CA GLU A 186 -29.61 14.28 4.57
C GLU A 186 -29.19 14.71 3.14
N TYR A 187 -29.58 15.91 2.68
CA TYR A 187 -29.07 16.52 1.44
C TYR A 187 -27.59 16.95 1.51
N ILE A 188 -27.04 17.18 2.71
CA ILE A 188 -25.59 17.30 2.88
C ILE A 188 -25.05 15.89 3.03
N GLU A 189 -24.63 15.29 1.92
CA GLU A 189 -23.89 14.03 1.94
C GLU A 189 -22.65 14.20 2.82
N VAL A 190 -22.75 13.78 4.08
CA VAL A 190 -21.67 13.85 5.06
C VAL A 190 -20.42 13.18 4.50
N GLY A 191 -20.59 12.13 3.70
CA GLY A 191 -19.55 11.47 2.92
C GLY A 191 -18.77 12.40 2.00
N ARG A 192 -19.45 13.30 1.26
CA ARG A 192 -18.83 14.27 0.36
C ARG A 192 -18.01 15.31 1.11
N VAL A 193 -18.51 15.79 2.26
CA VAL A 193 -17.79 16.74 3.12
C VAL A 193 -16.54 16.09 3.72
N VAL A 194 -16.67 14.84 4.21
CA VAL A 194 -15.52 14.07 4.70
C VAL A 194 -14.49 13.86 3.60
N PHE A 195 -14.94 13.51 2.38
CA PHE A 195 -14.08 13.37 1.21
C PHE A 195 -13.31 14.67 0.92
N TRP A 196 -13.99 15.82 0.88
CA TRP A 196 -13.34 17.12 0.68
C TRP A 196 -12.29 17.42 1.76
N LEU A 197 -12.58 17.11 3.02
CA LEU A 197 -11.63 17.30 4.12
C LEU A 197 -10.37 16.42 3.97
N VAL A 198 -10.55 15.16 3.56
CA VAL A 198 -9.44 14.21 3.32
C VAL A 198 -8.58 14.68 2.14
N VAL A 199 -9.19 15.02 1.00
CA VAL A 199 -8.49 15.53 -0.19
C VAL A 199 -7.76 16.83 0.16
N LEU A 200 -8.42 17.75 0.86
CA LEU A 200 -7.83 19.02 1.29
C LEU A 200 -6.62 18.79 2.20
N ALA A 201 -6.72 17.90 3.20
CA ALA A 201 -5.62 17.58 4.10
C ALA A 201 -4.42 16.98 3.34
N GLY A 202 -4.68 16.07 2.40
CA GLY A 202 -3.67 15.47 1.54
C GLY A 202 -2.98 16.51 0.66
N VAL A 203 -3.76 17.21 -0.18
CA VAL A 203 -3.26 18.26 -1.10
C VAL A 203 -2.47 19.33 -0.34
N TRP A 204 -2.97 19.79 0.80
CA TRP A 204 -2.30 20.80 1.62
C TRP A 204 -0.91 20.34 2.11
N ALA A 205 -0.77 19.06 2.47
CA ALA A 205 0.51 18.51 2.90
C ALA A 205 1.57 18.51 1.78
N PHE A 206 1.16 18.29 0.53
CA PHE A 206 2.04 18.31 -0.65
C PHE A 206 2.36 19.73 -1.12
N LEU A 207 1.42 20.68 -1.04
CA LEU A 207 1.66 22.10 -1.34
C LEU A 207 2.63 22.81 -0.36
N ARG A 208 2.90 22.19 0.80
CA ARG A 208 3.91 22.63 1.77
C ARG A 208 4.81 21.46 2.19
N PRO A 209 5.83 21.10 1.38
CA PRO A 209 6.79 20.09 1.75
C PRO A 209 7.72 20.60 2.85
N ARG A 210 7.26 20.51 4.10
CA ARG A 210 8.01 20.86 5.31
C ARG A 210 8.27 19.59 6.10
N LEU A 211 9.55 19.27 6.31
CA LEU A 211 9.90 18.26 7.29
C LEU A 211 9.57 18.77 8.71
N PRO A 212 8.98 17.92 9.56
CA PRO A 212 8.69 18.31 10.94
C PRO A 212 10.01 18.64 11.67
N ARG A 213 10.10 19.88 12.16
CA ARG A 213 11.25 20.35 12.95
C ARG A 213 11.44 19.58 14.28
N PHE A 214 10.46 18.76 14.66
CA PHE A 214 10.46 17.99 15.91
C PHE A 214 11.63 17.00 15.99
N VAL A 215 12.04 16.38 14.87
CA VAL A 215 13.19 15.45 14.85
C VAL A 215 14.51 16.15 15.18
N SER A 216 14.66 17.41 14.77
CA SER A 216 15.84 18.23 15.14
C SER A 216 15.83 18.71 16.60
N ARG A 217 14.67 18.62 17.27
CA ARG A 217 14.50 18.93 18.68
C ARG A 217 14.73 17.69 19.54
N ILE A 218 14.23 16.52 19.12
CA ILE A 218 14.56 15.23 19.75
C ILE A 218 16.06 14.95 19.62
N ARG A 219 16.71 15.19 18.48
CA ARG A 219 18.17 15.01 18.35
C ARG A 219 18.99 15.97 19.24
N ARG A 220 18.39 17.11 19.65
CA ARG A 220 18.99 18.04 20.63
C ARG A 220 18.70 17.66 22.08
N LEU A 221 17.68 16.83 22.31
CA LEU A 221 17.29 16.27 23.60
C LEU A 221 17.84 14.85 23.81
N ALA A 222 18.29 14.19 22.74
CA ALA A 222 19.06 12.96 22.80
C ALA A 222 20.39 13.30 23.49
N PRO A 223 20.69 12.68 24.64
CA PRO A 223 21.98 12.87 25.29
C PRO A 223 23.10 12.62 24.27
N ALA A 224 24.14 13.45 24.30
CA ALA A 224 25.38 13.10 23.61
C ALA A 224 25.75 11.68 24.04
N ALA A 225 26.07 10.81 23.07
CA ALA A 225 26.51 9.46 23.36
C ALA A 225 27.58 9.54 24.45
N PRO A 226 27.45 8.82 25.58
CA PRO A 226 28.43 8.89 26.65
C PRO A 226 29.80 8.60 26.03
N THR A 227 30.73 9.53 26.21
CA THR A 227 32.15 9.32 25.91
C THR A 227 32.55 8.03 26.57
N ALA A 228 32.96 7.05 25.78
CA ALA A 228 33.38 5.74 26.26
C ALA A 228 34.46 5.93 27.33
N ARG A 229 34.08 5.78 28.60
CA ARG A 229 35.03 5.52 29.67
C ARG A 229 35.57 4.11 29.43
N PRO A 230 36.88 3.87 29.58
CA PRO A 230 37.39 2.51 29.61
C PRO A 230 36.94 1.91 30.95
N ALA A 231 35.78 1.24 30.92
CA ALA A 231 35.25 0.54 32.07
C ALA A 231 35.59 -0.96 31.91
N ARG A 232 36.29 -1.45 32.93
CA ARG A 232 36.58 -2.85 33.28
C ARG A 232 35.60 -3.86 32.67
N ALA A 233 36.15 -4.96 32.15
CA ALA A 233 35.47 -6.15 31.63
C ALA A 233 34.09 -6.37 32.29
N SER A 234 33.04 -6.00 31.56
CA SER A 234 31.67 -6.01 32.04
C SER A 234 31.04 -7.38 31.79
N ALA A 235 30.02 -7.78 32.54
CA ALA A 235 29.29 -9.03 32.33
C ALA A 235 28.74 -9.19 30.88
N GLU A 236 28.58 -8.07 30.18
CA GLU A 236 28.26 -8.01 28.75
C GLU A 236 29.35 -8.66 27.86
N ASP A 237 30.64 -8.55 28.21
CA ASP A 237 31.75 -9.19 27.48
C ASP A 237 31.84 -10.71 27.72
N ILE A 238 31.24 -11.21 28.81
CA ILE A 238 31.19 -12.66 29.11
C ILE A 238 30.00 -13.32 28.39
N ILE A 239 28.85 -12.62 28.34
CA ILE A 239 27.63 -13.12 27.68
C ILE A 239 27.67 -12.91 26.16
N PHE A 240 28.27 -11.81 25.68
CA PHE A 240 28.46 -11.50 24.25
C PHE A 240 29.92 -11.66 23.80
N GLY A 241 30.75 -12.34 24.59
CA GLY A 241 32.15 -12.59 24.26
C GLY A 241 32.33 -13.44 23.01
N LYS A 242 33.50 -13.32 22.38
CA LYS A 242 33.91 -14.09 21.19
C LYS A 242 33.60 -15.59 21.29
N ALA A 243 33.85 -16.19 22.46
CA ALA A 243 33.58 -17.61 22.72
C ALA A 243 32.09 -17.95 22.77
N ALA A 244 31.25 -17.08 23.33
CA ALA A 244 29.80 -17.26 23.36
C ALA A 244 29.20 -17.18 21.95
N ILE A 245 29.65 -16.21 21.14
CA ILE A 245 29.24 -16.06 19.73
C ILE A 245 29.62 -17.30 18.92
N LEU A 246 30.85 -17.80 19.06
CA LEU A 246 31.30 -19.02 18.37
C LEU A 246 30.46 -20.23 18.75
N ARG A 247 30.21 -20.46 20.05
CA ARG A 247 29.41 -21.59 20.54
C ARG A 247 27.96 -21.51 20.07
N ALA A 248 27.34 -20.34 20.16
CA ALA A 248 25.98 -20.12 19.66
C ALA A 248 25.89 -20.40 18.16
N LEU A 249 26.86 -19.92 17.38
CA LEU A 249 26.87 -20.10 15.94
C LEU A 249 27.10 -21.56 15.53
N MET A 250 27.91 -22.32 16.26
CA MET A 250 28.03 -23.78 16.08
C MET A 250 26.72 -24.50 16.36
N VAL A 251 26.07 -24.19 17.50
CA VAL A 251 24.78 -24.79 17.86
C VAL A 251 23.70 -24.47 16.82
N PHE A 252 23.64 -23.21 16.35
CA PHE A 252 22.68 -22.82 15.32
C PHE A 252 22.94 -23.53 13.99
N ASN A 253 24.18 -23.59 13.50
CA ASN A 253 24.50 -24.33 12.28
C ASN A 253 24.16 -25.83 12.41
N ALA A 254 24.32 -26.43 13.58
CA ALA A 254 23.94 -27.82 13.82
C ALA A 254 22.41 -28.01 13.78
N LEU A 255 21.65 -27.16 14.46
CA LEU A 255 20.18 -27.21 14.47
C LEU A 255 19.59 -27.01 13.06
N PHE A 256 20.09 -26.03 12.32
CA PHE A 256 19.65 -25.75 10.96
C PHE A 256 20.07 -26.84 9.98
N ALA A 257 21.23 -27.48 10.17
CA ALA A 257 21.63 -28.66 9.40
C ALA A 257 20.70 -29.84 9.64
N VAL A 258 20.30 -30.11 10.90
CA VAL A 258 19.31 -31.15 11.22
C VAL A 258 17.98 -30.86 10.54
N GLN A 259 17.49 -29.62 10.60
CA GLN A 259 16.26 -29.23 9.90
C GLN A 259 16.38 -29.44 8.38
N THR A 260 17.50 -29.04 7.79
CA THR A 260 17.75 -29.20 6.35
C THR A 260 17.79 -30.69 5.96
N ALA A 261 18.39 -31.54 6.79
CA ALA A 261 18.42 -32.98 6.58
C ALA A 261 17.00 -33.58 6.64
N LEU A 262 16.18 -33.18 7.62
CA LEU A 262 14.78 -33.60 7.72
C LEU A 262 13.97 -33.16 6.49
N ASP A 263 14.14 -31.91 6.06
CA ASP A 263 13.48 -31.42 4.83
C ASP A 263 13.96 -32.20 3.60
N ALA A 264 15.26 -32.49 3.46
CA ALA A 264 15.76 -33.31 2.37
C ALA A 264 15.17 -34.74 2.39
N THR A 265 15.01 -35.37 3.55
CA THR A 265 14.46 -36.73 3.65
C THR A 265 12.96 -36.79 3.40
N TYR A 266 12.19 -35.86 3.96
CA TYR A 266 10.72 -35.91 3.91
C TYR A 266 10.12 -35.14 2.72
N LEU A 267 10.73 -34.04 2.29
CA LEU A 267 10.26 -33.25 1.16
C LEU A 267 10.93 -33.66 -0.17
N TRP A 268 12.25 -33.88 -0.19
CA TRP A 268 12.95 -34.21 -1.45
C TRP A 268 13.04 -35.73 -1.69
N GLY A 269 13.02 -36.54 -0.64
CA GLY A 269 13.18 -38.00 -0.69
C GLY A 269 11.91 -38.80 -1.00
N GLY A 270 10.75 -38.17 -1.14
CA GLY A 270 9.50 -38.85 -1.50
C GLY A 270 8.97 -39.85 -0.46
N VAL A 271 9.44 -39.80 0.78
CA VAL A 271 8.96 -40.66 1.88
C VAL A 271 7.58 -40.16 2.32
N ALA A 272 6.57 -41.04 2.26
CA ALA A 272 5.22 -40.73 2.70
C ALA A 272 5.23 -40.15 4.13
N LEU A 273 4.45 -39.10 4.36
CA LEU A 273 4.25 -38.53 5.69
C LEU A 273 3.81 -39.65 6.66
N PRO A 274 4.30 -39.67 7.92
CA PRO A 274 3.85 -40.62 8.93
C PRO A 274 2.32 -40.63 9.03
N ASP A 275 1.73 -41.82 9.17
CA ASP A 275 0.29 -42.04 9.16
C ASP A 275 -0.45 -41.06 10.09
N GLY A 276 -1.31 -40.20 9.52
CA GLY A 276 -2.19 -39.27 10.26
C GLY A 276 -1.84 -37.77 10.20
N LEU A 277 -0.74 -37.36 9.55
CA LEU A 277 -0.43 -35.94 9.32
C LEU A 277 -0.95 -35.45 7.97
N THR A 278 -1.97 -34.58 7.98
CA THR A 278 -2.42 -33.89 6.77
C THR A 278 -1.42 -32.82 6.34
N TYR A 279 -1.27 -32.59 5.02
CA TYR A 279 -0.41 -31.53 4.48
C TYR A 279 -0.69 -30.15 5.07
N ALA A 280 -1.95 -29.85 5.41
CA ALA A 280 -2.36 -28.61 6.07
C ALA A 280 -1.84 -28.50 7.52
N ALA A 281 -1.84 -29.59 8.29
CA ALA A 281 -1.29 -29.61 9.64
C ALA A 281 0.25 -29.46 9.63
N TYR A 282 0.93 -30.03 8.64
CA TYR A 282 2.37 -29.92 8.47
C TYR A 282 2.81 -28.48 8.09
N ALA A 283 2.10 -27.83 7.17
CA ALA A 283 2.37 -26.45 6.76
C ALA A 283 2.15 -25.44 7.90
N HIS A 284 1.06 -25.55 8.66
CA HIS A 284 0.74 -24.59 9.72
C HIS A 284 1.50 -24.82 11.03
N ARG A 285 1.86 -26.06 11.41
CA ARG A 285 2.60 -26.31 12.67
C ARG A 285 4.10 -26.04 12.56
N GLY A 286 4.69 -26.21 11.38
CA GLY A 286 6.13 -26.00 11.18
C GLY A 286 6.55 -24.53 11.00
N ALA A 287 5.73 -23.72 10.34
CA ALA A 287 6.15 -22.39 9.88
C ALA A 287 6.38 -21.38 11.02
N TYR A 288 5.48 -21.30 12.01
CA TYR A 288 5.57 -20.27 13.05
C TYR A 288 6.78 -20.40 13.99
N PRO A 289 7.13 -21.60 14.50
CA PRO A 289 8.33 -21.76 15.33
C PRO A 289 9.63 -21.49 14.55
N LEU A 290 9.71 -21.89 13.27
CA LEU A 290 10.88 -21.68 12.42
C LEU A 290 11.12 -20.20 12.10
N VAL A 291 10.05 -19.41 11.90
CA VAL A 291 10.16 -17.96 11.72
C VAL A 291 10.64 -17.29 13.00
N VAL A 292 10.12 -17.68 14.16
CA VAL A 292 10.53 -17.12 15.46
C VAL A 292 12.00 -17.46 15.77
N THR A 293 12.44 -18.69 15.54
CA THR A 293 13.83 -19.09 15.76
C THR A 293 14.79 -18.41 14.78
N ALA A 294 14.40 -18.25 13.51
CA ALA A 294 15.19 -17.50 12.52
C ALA A 294 15.30 -16.01 12.90
N LEU A 295 14.22 -15.38 13.36
CA LEU A 295 14.23 -13.98 13.82
C LEU A 295 15.07 -13.78 15.08
N LEU A 296 14.99 -14.70 16.05
CA LEU A 296 15.82 -14.67 17.27
C LEU A 296 17.30 -14.85 16.94
N ALA A 297 17.64 -15.77 16.03
CA ALA A 297 19.00 -15.99 15.57
C ALA A 297 19.52 -14.77 14.77
N ALA A 298 18.69 -14.16 13.91
CA ALA A 298 19.03 -12.92 13.20
C ALA A 298 19.24 -11.72 14.16
N GLY A 299 18.39 -11.59 15.17
CA GLY A 299 18.55 -10.59 16.23
C GLY A 299 19.84 -10.77 17.01
N PHE A 300 20.19 -12.01 17.35
CA PHE A 300 21.45 -12.36 18.02
C PHE A 300 22.67 -12.02 17.14
N VAL A 301 22.65 -12.36 15.86
CA VAL A 301 23.76 -12.09 14.93
C VAL A 301 23.94 -10.58 14.69
N LEU A 302 22.87 -9.81 14.57
CA LEU A 302 22.94 -8.35 14.44
C LEU A 302 23.46 -7.66 15.71
N ALA A 303 23.13 -8.20 16.89
CA ALA A 303 23.67 -7.73 18.16
C ALA A 303 25.16 -8.10 18.32
N ALA A 304 25.56 -9.29 17.87
CA ALA A 304 26.91 -9.83 17.98
C ALA A 304 27.92 -9.27 16.96
N LEU A 305 27.47 -8.87 15.75
CA LEU A 305 28.31 -8.26 14.70
C LEU A 305 28.18 -6.73 14.65
N LYS A 306 28.23 -6.07 15.81
CA LYS A 306 28.29 -4.60 15.86
C LYS A 306 29.60 -4.11 15.18
N PRO A 307 29.56 -3.04 14.36
CA PRO A 307 30.75 -2.51 13.72
C PRO A 307 31.78 -2.05 14.76
N GLY A 308 32.99 -2.62 14.75
CA GLY A 308 34.09 -2.25 15.63
C GLY A 308 34.49 -3.28 16.69
N SER A 309 33.86 -4.46 16.74
CA SER A 309 34.31 -5.55 17.63
C SER A 309 35.43 -6.38 17.00
N GLU A 310 36.43 -6.76 17.79
CA GLU A 310 37.56 -7.63 17.38
C GLU A 310 37.10 -9.02 16.87
N THR A 311 35.82 -9.36 17.03
CA THR A 311 35.17 -10.55 16.49
C THR A 311 34.96 -10.52 14.97
N SER A 312 35.04 -9.36 14.31
CA SER A 312 34.84 -9.24 12.86
C SER A 312 36.03 -9.77 12.02
N HIS A 313 37.19 -9.99 12.62
CA HIS A 313 38.41 -10.41 11.92
C HIS A 313 38.68 -11.93 11.99
N ASP A 314 37.92 -12.70 12.77
CA ASP A 314 38.13 -14.14 12.89
C ASP A 314 37.56 -14.90 11.66
N PRO A 315 38.41 -15.60 10.88
CA PRO A 315 37.98 -16.32 9.70
C PRO A 315 36.99 -17.45 10.01
N LEU A 316 37.03 -18.04 11.21
CA LEU A 316 36.12 -19.12 11.60
C LEU A 316 34.70 -18.60 11.83
N ILE A 317 34.55 -17.46 12.53
CA ILE A 317 33.24 -16.82 12.73
C ILE A 317 32.64 -16.47 11.37
N ARG A 318 33.44 -15.89 10.46
CA ARG A 318 32.95 -15.52 9.13
C ARG A 318 32.49 -16.73 8.32
N ARG A 319 33.24 -17.83 8.35
CA ARG A 319 32.84 -19.10 7.68
C ARG A 319 31.54 -19.66 8.27
N LEU A 320 31.43 -19.69 9.59
CA LEU A 320 30.22 -20.17 10.27
C LEU A 320 29.00 -19.27 10.01
N VAL A 321 29.18 -17.96 9.85
CA VAL A 321 28.10 -17.05 9.44
C VAL A 321 27.69 -17.31 7.99
N TYR A 322 28.64 -17.50 7.08
CA TYR A 322 28.31 -17.86 5.69
C TYR A 322 27.57 -19.19 5.59
N LEU A 323 28.02 -20.21 6.32
CA LEU A 323 27.34 -21.50 6.39
C LEU A 323 25.91 -21.34 6.92
N TRP A 324 25.75 -20.56 7.99
CA TRP A 324 24.44 -20.33 8.59
C TRP A 324 23.49 -19.59 7.65
N VAL A 325 23.96 -18.55 6.96
CA VAL A 325 23.13 -17.82 5.98
C VAL A 325 22.78 -18.71 4.78
N ALA A 326 23.72 -19.54 4.31
CA ALA A 326 23.46 -20.51 3.25
C ALA A 326 22.40 -21.55 3.66
N GLN A 327 22.48 -22.09 4.88
CA GLN A 327 21.45 -22.99 5.42
C GLN A 327 20.07 -22.31 5.50
N ASN A 328 20.01 -21.03 5.89
CA ASN A 328 18.75 -20.29 5.88
C ASN A 328 18.17 -20.13 4.47
N ILE A 329 19.01 -19.90 3.44
CA ILE A 329 18.54 -19.86 2.04
C ILE A 329 17.94 -21.22 1.65
N VAL A 330 18.59 -22.33 2.02
CA VAL A 330 18.05 -23.68 1.76
C VAL A 330 16.71 -23.91 2.47
N LEU A 331 16.56 -23.45 3.72
CA LEU A 331 15.28 -23.53 4.43
C LEU A 331 14.18 -22.70 3.78
N VAL A 332 14.51 -21.52 3.23
CA VAL A 332 13.55 -20.74 2.46
C VAL A 332 13.13 -21.49 1.20
N ILE A 333 14.07 -22.14 0.49
CA ILE A 333 13.75 -22.98 -0.68
C ILE A 333 12.83 -24.16 -0.28
N SER A 334 13.12 -24.83 0.84
CA SER A 334 12.25 -25.88 1.40
C SER A 334 10.84 -25.35 1.73
N SER A 335 10.76 -24.14 2.29
CA SER A 335 9.47 -23.50 2.59
C SER A 335 8.69 -23.13 1.33
N ILE A 336 9.38 -22.70 0.26
CA ILE A 336 8.78 -22.47 -1.07
C ILE A 336 8.20 -23.77 -1.61
N LEU A 337 8.96 -24.87 -1.59
CA LEU A 337 8.48 -26.18 -2.06
C LEU A 337 7.28 -26.67 -1.23
N ARG A 338 7.30 -26.46 0.09
CA ARG A 338 6.15 -26.80 0.95
C ARG A 338 4.91 -26.00 0.59
N LEU A 339 5.06 -24.72 0.27
CA LEU A 339 3.95 -23.89 -0.18
C LEU A 339 3.45 -24.31 -1.56
N ASP A 340 4.34 -24.74 -2.46
CA ASP A 340 4.02 -25.25 -3.79
C ASP A 340 3.15 -26.52 -3.70
N LEU A 341 3.59 -27.52 -2.91
CA LEU A 341 2.79 -28.72 -2.60
C LEU A 341 1.43 -28.38 -1.97
N TYR A 342 1.36 -27.30 -1.18
CA TYR A 342 0.10 -26.84 -0.60
C TYR A 342 -0.81 -26.18 -1.66
N VAL A 343 -0.24 -25.47 -2.64
CA VAL A 343 -0.99 -24.92 -3.78
C VAL A 343 -1.55 -26.04 -4.65
N ASP A 344 -0.80 -27.11 -4.88
CA ASP A 344 -1.27 -28.26 -5.67
C ASP A 344 -2.55 -28.89 -5.09
N VAL A 345 -2.70 -28.87 -3.76
CA VAL A 345 -3.84 -29.47 -3.05
C VAL A 345 -4.98 -28.46 -2.78
N TYR A 346 -4.68 -27.17 -2.66
CA TYR A 346 -5.67 -26.16 -2.23
C TYR A 346 -5.83 -24.99 -3.21
N ALA A 347 -5.34 -25.15 -4.44
CA ALA A 347 -5.27 -24.13 -5.48
C ALA A 347 -4.47 -22.88 -5.09
N LEU A 348 -4.34 -21.92 -6.00
CA LEU A 348 -3.61 -20.68 -5.77
C LEU A 348 -4.53 -19.59 -5.19
N THR A 349 -3.98 -18.77 -4.29
CA THR A 349 -4.69 -17.60 -3.72
C THR A 349 -3.75 -16.40 -3.60
N TYR A 350 -4.32 -15.21 -3.37
CA TYR A 350 -3.55 -13.99 -3.13
C TYR A 350 -2.52 -14.12 -2.00
N LEU A 351 -2.89 -14.75 -0.87
CA LEU A 351 -1.99 -14.91 0.27
C LEU A 351 -0.82 -15.84 -0.05
N ARG A 352 -1.04 -16.89 -0.85
CA ARG A 352 0.01 -17.82 -1.27
C ARG A 352 1.00 -17.15 -2.23
N ILE A 353 0.51 -16.36 -3.20
CA ILE A 353 1.38 -15.55 -4.06
C ILE A 353 2.18 -14.53 -3.24
N ALA A 354 1.52 -13.82 -2.32
CA ALA A 354 2.20 -12.86 -1.45
C ALA A 354 3.29 -13.55 -0.61
N ALA A 355 3.04 -14.77 -0.13
CA ALA A 355 4.02 -15.58 0.59
C ALA A 355 5.21 -15.97 -0.30
N PHE A 356 5.00 -16.39 -1.55
CA PHE A 356 6.10 -16.65 -2.50
C PHE A 356 6.97 -15.41 -2.74
N VAL A 357 6.34 -14.26 -3.01
CA VAL A 357 7.05 -12.99 -3.21
C VAL A 357 7.84 -12.60 -1.95
N TRP A 358 7.23 -12.77 -0.78
CA TRP A 358 7.87 -12.48 0.50
C TRP A 358 9.07 -13.42 0.77
N MET A 359 8.93 -14.72 0.56
CA MET A 359 10.02 -15.68 0.69
C MET A 359 11.17 -15.36 -0.27
N GLY A 360 10.85 -14.96 -1.52
CA GLY A 360 11.85 -14.47 -2.48
C GLY A 360 12.59 -13.22 -2.00
N LEU A 361 11.89 -12.27 -1.38
CA LEU A 361 12.50 -11.08 -0.76
C LEU A 361 13.41 -11.45 0.42
N VAL A 362 13.02 -12.42 1.25
CA VAL A 362 13.85 -12.92 2.36
C VAL A 362 15.12 -13.57 1.81
N ALA A 363 15.01 -14.44 0.81
CA ALA A 363 16.16 -15.07 0.17
C ALA A 363 17.11 -14.02 -0.44
N ALA A 364 16.57 -13.01 -1.12
CA ALA A 364 17.35 -11.88 -1.66
C ALA A 364 18.04 -11.08 -0.54
N GLY A 365 17.35 -10.82 0.58
CA GLY A 365 17.92 -10.14 1.75
C GLY A 365 19.08 -10.91 2.38
N LEU A 366 18.94 -12.24 2.51
CA LEU A 366 20.02 -13.13 2.97
C LEU A 366 21.20 -13.13 2.00
N ALA A 367 20.95 -13.20 0.69
CA ALA A 367 22.00 -13.09 -0.32
C ALA A 367 22.73 -11.74 -0.26
N LEU A 368 22.01 -10.64 -0.02
CA LEU A 368 22.61 -9.32 0.19
C LEU A 368 23.47 -9.24 1.46
N ILE A 369 23.15 -9.99 2.51
CA ILE A 369 24.01 -10.12 3.71
C ILE A 369 25.33 -10.80 3.33
N ILE A 370 25.28 -11.89 2.57
CA ILE A 370 26.50 -12.55 2.06
C ILE A 370 27.32 -11.56 1.22
N ALA A 371 26.67 -10.88 0.28
CA ALA A 371 27.32 -9.89 -0.59
C ALA A 371 27.94 -8.74 0.23
N ARG A 372 27.28 -8.27 1.29
CA ARG A 372 27.82 -7.24 2.18
C ARG A 372 29.13 -7.70 2.83
N ILE A 373 29.16 -8.90 3.40
CA ILE A 373 30.34 -9.43 4.09
C ILE A 373 31.46 -9.71 3.09
N ALA A 374 31.14 -10.28 1.92
CA ALA A 374 32.11 -10.61 0.87
C ALA A 374 32.74 -9.36 0.24
N LEU A 375 31.95 -8.31 0.03
CA LEU A 375 32.38 -7.06 -0.60
C LEU A 375 32.81 -5.98 0.40
N GLY A 376 32.87 -6.29 1.70
CA GLY A 376 33.26 -5.35 2.75
C GLY A 376 32.38 -4.09 2.83
N LYS A 377 31.09 -4.18 2.49
CA LYS A 377 30.19 -3.02 2.40
C LYS A 377 29.64 -2.61 3.78
N SER A 378 29.33 -1.32 3.91
CA SER A 378 28.75 -0.76 5.14
C SER A 378 27.33 -1.27 5.41
N SER A 379 26.87 -1.16 6.66
CA SER A 379 25.48 -1.47 7.02
C SER A 379 24.47 -0.56 6.31
N GLU A 380 24.85 0.69 6.01
CA GLU A 380 24.01 1.62 5.24
C GLU A 380 23.78 1.16 3.80
N TRP A 381 24.80 0.54 3.18
CA TRP A 381 24.67 -0.06 1.86
C TRP A 381 23.67 -1.22 1.89
N LEU A 382 23.76 -2.12 2.87
CA LEU A 382 22.83 -3.26 3.00
C LEU A 382 21.39 -2.80 3.18
N PHE A 383 21.16 -1.79 4.03
CA PHE A 383 19.82 -1.22 4.19
C PHE A 383 19.30 -0.61 2.88
N SER A 384 20.16 0.13 2.18
CA SER A 384 19.80 0.78 0.91
C SER A 384 19.51 -0.25 -0.19
N ALA A 385 20.27 -1.34 -0.25
CA ALA A 385 20.06 -2.44 -1.17
C ALA A 385 18.75 -3.19 -0.87
N ASN A 386 18.48 -3.53 0.39
CA ASN A 386 17.20 -4.16 0.78
C ASN A 386 16.00 -3.27 0.47
N LEU A 387 16.10 -1.96 0.74
CA LEU A 387 15.04 -1.01 0.42
C LEU A 387 14.82 -0.92 -1.10
N LEU A 388 15.90 -0.93 -1.90
CA LEU A 388 15.82 -0.93 -3.35
C LEU A 388 15.15 -2.21 -3.86
N THR A 389 15.58 -3.38 -3.38
CA THR A 389 14.98 -4.68 -3.75
C THR A 389 13.50 -4.71 -3.40
N LEU A 390 13.12 -4.32 -2.17
CA LEU A 390 11.72 -4.25 -1.76
C LEU A 390 10.91 -3.30 -2.65
N SER A 391 11.43 -2.09 -2.89
CA SER A 391 10.74 -1.09 -3.71
C SER A 391 10.58 -1.54 -5.16
N ALA A 392 11.62 -2.17 -5.73
CA ALA A 392 11.60 -2.70 -7.09
C ALA A 392 10.60 -3.85 -7.22
N THR A 393 10.57 -4.79 -6.26
CA THR A 393 9.60 -5.89 -6.25
C THR A 393 8.17 -5.37 -6.14
N LEU A 394 7.88 -4.47 -5.19
CA LEU A 394 6.54 -3.88 -5.05
C LEU A 394 6.12 -3.08 -6.30
N TYR A 395 7.05 -2.37 -6.92
CA TYR A 395 6.82 -1.67 -8.18
C TYR A 395 6.49 -2.65 -9.31
N ALA A 396 7.26 -3.73 -9.47
CA ALA A 396 7.00 -4.77 -10.46
C ALA A 396 5.64 -5.45 -10.24
N CYS A 397 5.28 -5.75 -9.00
CA CYS A 397 3.98 -6.32 -8.64
C CYS A 397 2.79 -5.46 -9.09
N CYS A 398 2.94 -4.15 -9.23
CA CYS A 398 1.87 -3.30 -9.74
C CYS A 398 1.48 -3.62 -11.19
N PHE A 399 2.42 -4.16 -11.98
CA PHE A 399 2.20 -4.49 -13.39
C PHE A 399 1.69 -5.91 -13.61
N VAL A 400 1.73 -6.76 -12.58
CA VAL A 400 1.24 -8.13 -12.66
C VAL A 400 -0.26 -8.15 -12.42
N ASN A 401 -1.00 -8.85 -13.28
CA ASN A 401 -2.41 -9.14 -13.05
C ASN A 401 -2.54 -10.41 -12.20
N PHE A 402 -2.49 -10.24 -10.88
CA PHE A 402 -2.61 -11.38 -9.95
C PHE A 402 -3.98 -12.05 -10.00
N ALA A 403 -5.07 -11.30 -10.25
CA ALA A 403 -6.41 -11.88 -10.38
C ALA A 403 -6.47 -12.84 -11.57
N ALA A 404 -6.04 -12.39 -12.75
CA ALA A 404 -5.98 -13.22 -13.94
C ALA A 404 -4.98 -14.38 -13.77
N LEU A 405 -3.81 -14.15 -13.14
CA LEU A 405 -2.83 -15.21 -12.89
C LEU A 405 -3.42 -16.34 -12.04
N ILE A 406 -4.09 -15.99 -10.94
CA ILE A 406 -4.76 -16.96 -10.05
C ILE A 406 -5.86 -17.69 -10.81
N ALA A 407 -6.73 -16.96 -11.51
CA ALA A 407 -7.86 -17.55 -12.23
C ALA A 407 -7.39 -18.53 -13.32
N ASN A 408 -6.41 -18.13 -14.14
CA ASN A 408 -5.85 -19.00 -15.18
C ASN A 408 -5.19 -20.23 -14.56
N TYR A 409 -4.35 -20.06 -13.53
CA TYR A 409 -3.67 -21.18 -12.89
C TYR A 409 -4.66 -22.18 -12.29
N ASN A 410 -5.67 -21.69 -11.56
CA ASN A 410 -6.68 -22.54 -10.91
C ASN A 410 -7.54 -23.28 -11.92
N VAL A 411 -7.94 -22.63 -13.03
CA VAL A 411 -8.68 -23.30 -14.11
C VAL A 411 -7.80 -24.36 -14.78
N ASP A 412 -6.57 -24.00 -15.15
CA ASP A 412 -5.68 -24.90 -15.91
C ASP A 412 -5.23 -26.12 -15.08
N HIS A 413 -5.24 -26.04 -13.74
CA HIS A 413 -4.93 -27.16 -12.82
C HIS A 413 -6.17 -27.77 -12.16
N SER A 414 -7.37 -27.42 -12.62
CA SER A 414 -8.61 -27.98 -12.07
C SER A 414 -8.80 -29.44 -12.47
N LEU A 415 -9.51 -30.18 -11.61
CA LEU A 415 -9.92 -31.56 -11.86
C LEU A 415 -10.71 -31.67 -13.17
N GLU A 416 -11.57 -30.69 -13.47
CA GLU A 416 -12.40 -30.69 -14.67
C GLU A 416 -11.58 -30.52 -15.95
N MET A 417 -10.46 -29.79 -15.90
CA MET A 417 -9.58 -29.56 -17.06
C MET A 417 -8.56 -30.68 -17.28
N THR A 418 -7.95 -31.18 -16.20
CA THR A 418 -6.80 -32.11 -16.29
C THR A 418 -7.15 -33.54 -15.89
N ARG A 419 -8.38 -33.77 -15.38
CA ARG A 419 -8.84 -35.02 -14.75
C ARG A 419 -8.05 -35.46 -13.53
N HIS A 420 -7.18 -34.60 -13.01
CA HIS A 420 -6.39 -34.82 -11.81
C HIS A 420 -6.41 -33.54 -10.96
N GLY A 421 -6.18 -33.64 -9.65
CA GLY A 421 -6.18 -32.47 -8.77
C GLY A 421 -7.54 -32.17 -8.15
N VAL A 422 -7.81 -30.89 -7.94
CA VAL A 422 -8.91 -30.39 -7.08
C VAL A 422 -9.99 -29.75 -7.95
N PRO A 423 -11.29 -29.96 -7.66
CA PRO A 423 -12.36 -29.31 -8.40
C PRO A 423 -12.25 -27.79 -8.32
N LEU A 424 -12.57 -27.11 -9.41
CA LEU A 424 -12.47 -25.65 -9.46
C LEU A 424 -13.43 -25.00 -8.46
N ASP A 425 -12.89 -24.15 -7.58
CA ASP A 425 -13.71 -23.25 -6.76
C ASP A 425 -14.17 -22.05 -7.61
N ILE A 426 -15.35 -22.20 -8.21
CA ILE A 426 -15.98 -21.18 -9.07
C ILE A 426 -16.29 -19.92 -8.25
N CYS A 427 -16.76 -20.07 -7.01
CA CYS A 427 -17.09 -18.93 -6.14
C CYS A 427 -15.85 -18.09 -5.84
N TYR A 428 -14.73 -18.74 -5.49
CA TYR A 428 -13.46 -18.05 -5.31
C TYR A 428 -13.00 -17.38 -6.60
N THR A 429 -13.07 -18.09 -7.73
CA THR A 429 -12.64 -17.56 -9.03
C THR A 429 -13.45 -16.33 -9.43
N ARG A 430 -14.76 -16.32 -9.20
CA ARG A 430 -15.64 -15.14 -9.37
C ARG A 430 -15.29 -13.99 -8.44
N SER A 431 -14.90 -14.29 -7.20
CA SER A 431 -14.52 -13.26 -6.21
C SER A 431 -13.26 -12.47 -6.60
N LEU A 432 -12.45 -12.98 -7.55
CA LEU A 432 -11.30 -12.27 -8.11
C LEU A 432 -11.70 -11.08 -9.00
N GLY A 433 -12.97 -11.01 -9.41
CA GLY A 433 -13.52 -9.92 -10.21
C GLY A 433 -13.41 -10.13 -11.73
N PRO A 434 -13.58 -9.07 -12.53
CA PRO A 434 -13.69 -9.15 -13.99
C PRO A 434 -12.49 -9.78 -14.69
N ASP A 435 -11.30 -9.65 -14.09
CA ASP A 435 -10.05 -10.24 -14.60
C ASP A 435 -10.08 -11.78 -14.69
N ALA A 436 -11.02 -12.45 -14.00
CA ALA A 436 -11.20 -13.89 -14.05
C ALA A 436 -12.13 -14.37 -15.18
N LEU A 437 -12.91 -13.48 -15.79
CA LEU A 437 -13.89 -13.80 -16.84
C LEU A 437 -13.25 -14.59 -18.01
N PRO A 438 -12.05 -14.25 -18.53
CA PRO A 438 -11.40 -15.05 -19.57
C PRO A 438 -11.15 -16.51 -19.17
N ALA A 439 -10.73 -16.74 -17.92
CA ALA A 439 -10.42 -18.08 -17.43
C ALA A 439 -11.71 -18.89 -17.23
N LEU A 440 -12.76 -18.26 -16.68
CA LEU A 440 -14.09 -18.86 -16.56
C LEU A 440 -14.70 -19.20 -17.92
N GLY A 441 -14.52 -18.35 -18.93
CA GLY A 441 -14.97 -18.64 -20.30
C GLY A 441 -14.34 -19.91 -20.86
N ARG A 442 -13.01 -20.05 -20.73
CA ARG A 442 -12.33 -21.29 -21.13
C ARG A 442 -12.85 -22.50 -20.36
N PHE A 443 -13.14 -22.33 -19.07
CA PHE A 443 -13.70 -23.37 -18.22
C PHE A 443 -15.06 -23.87 -18.73
N PHE A 444 -16.00 -22.96 -18.96
CA PHE A 444 -17.33 -23.32 -19.44
C PHE A 444 -17.31 -23.85 -20.87
N ASP A 445 -16.45 -23.31 -21.75
CA ASP A 445 -16.27 -23.84 -23.10
C ASP A 445 -15.80 -25.30 -23.08
N HIS A 446 -14.84 -25.63 -22.21
CA HIS A 446 -14.38 -27.00 -22.04
C HIS A 446 -15.50 -27.89 -21.48
N GLN A 447 -16.24 -27.40 -20.49
CA GLN A 447 -17.31 -28.16 -19.86
C GLN A 447 -18.46 -28.46 -20.84
N LYS A 448 -18.83 -27.48 -21.68
CA LYS A 448 -19.84 -27.61 -22.74
C LYS A 448 -19.45 -28.65 -23.78
N ARG A 449 -18.16 -28.72 -24.15
CA ARG A 449 -17.64 -29.73 -25.09
C ARG A 449 -17.62 -31.13 -24.49
N SER A 450 -17.28 -31.23 -23.20
CA SER A 450 -17.19 -32.51 -22.50
C SER A 450 -18.56 -33.05 -22.06
N TYR A 451 -19.52 -32.16 -21.78
CA TYR A 451 -20.85 -32.48 -21.28
C TYR A 451 -21.92 -31.57 -21.93
N PRO A 452 -22.33 -31.85 -23.18
CA PRO A 452 -23.24 -30.98 -23.93
C PRO A 452 -24.65 -30.85 -23.32
N ASP A 453 -25.09 -31.84 -22.52
CA ASP A 453 -26.39 -31.83 -21.84
C ASP A 453 -26.40 -31.04 -20.53
N ARG A 454 -25.24 -30.51 -20.10
CA ARG A 454 -25.11 -29.68 -18.90
C ARG A 454 -25.12 -28.22 -19.32
N GLU A 455 -26.00 -27.42 -18.72
CA GLU A 455 -25.93 -25.96 -18.87
C GLU A 455 -24.55 -25.49 -18.37
N ALA A 456 -23.72 -25.05 -19.31
CA ALA A 456 -22.37 -24.56 -19.07
C ALA A 456 -22.38 -23.04 -19.22
N GLY A 457 -22.08 -22.34 -18.13
CA GLY A 457 -22.20 -20.89 -18.01
C GLY A 457 -23.35 -20.51 -17.08
N ASP A 458 -23.12 -19.53 -16.22
CA ASP A 458 -24.05 -19.09 -15.17
C ASP A 458 -24.54 -17.67 -15.49
N GLU A 459 -25.82 -17.41 -15.26
CA GLU A 459 -26.43 -16.07 -15.37
C GLU A 459 -25.64 -15.01 -14.58
N THR A 460 -25.04 -15.43 -13.47
CA THR A 460 -24.17 -14.60 -12.62
C THR A 460 -22.97 -14.02 -13.39
N ASP A 461 -22.34 -14.82 -14.25
CA ASP A 461 -21.14 -14.40 -15.01
C ASP A 461 -21.53 -13.44 -16.15
N LEU A 462 -22.71 -13.63 -16.74
CA LEU A 462 -23.28 -12.70 -17.74
C LEU A 462 -23.62 -11.35 -17.12
N ILE A 463 -24.27 -11.33 -15.95
CA ILE A 463 -24.58 -10.10 -15.22
C ILE A 463 -23.29 -9.39 -14.82
N ALA A 464 -22.28 -10.13 -14.35
CA ALA A 464 -20.97 -9.57 -14.00
C ALA A 464 -20.27 -8.95 -15.22
N GLU A 465 -20.26 -9.63 -16.36
CA GLU A 465 -19.70 -9.12 -17.61
C GLU A 465 -20.45 -7.89 -18.10
N ALA A 466 -21.79 -7.90 -18.08
CA ALA A 466 -22.63 -6.78 -18.49
C ALA A 466 -22.41 -5.53 -17.62
N HIS A 467 -22.39 -5.70 -16.29
CA HIS A 467 -22.06 -4.62 -15.36
C HIS A 467 -20.65 -4.08 -15.60
N TYR A 468 -19.68 -4.97 -15.82
CA TYR A 468 -18.31 -4.55 -16.14
C TYR A 468 -18.27 -3.73 -17.43
N ARG A 469 -18.84 -4.22 -18.53
CA ARG A 469 -18.92 -3.49 -19.80
C ARG A 469 -19.63 -2.15 -19.67
N ALA A 470 -20.71 -2.07 -18.87
CA ALA A 470 -21.41 -0.84 -18.59
C ALA A 470 -20.53 0.17 -17.83
N SER A 471 -19.80 -0.27 -16.81
CA SER A 471 -18.88 0.58 -16.04
C SER A 471 -17.77 1.17 -16.91
N GLN A 472 -17.27 0.40 -17.88
CA GLN A 472 -16.20 0.79 -18.79
C GLN A 472 -16.62 1.79 -19.88
N LYS A 473 -17.93 2.04 -20.05
CA LYS A 473 -18.41 3.14 -20.91
C LYS A 473 -18.03 4.52 -20.34
N ASN A 474 -17.82 4.62 -19.03
CA ASN A 474 -17.35 5.84 -18.40
C ASN A 474 -15.84 5.98 -18.63
N TRP A 475 -15.41 7.02 -19.34
CA TRP A 475 -13.99 7.27 -19.64
C TRP A 475 -13.11 7.32 -18.37
N ARG A 476 -13.68 7.64 -17.21
CA ARG A 476 -12.98 7.68 -15.92
C ARG A 476 -12.49 6.31 -15.45
N ALA A 477 -13.22 5.26 -15.80
CA ALA A 477 -12.91 3.87 -15.43
C ALA A 477 -11.71 3.30 -16.20
N TRP A 478 -11.24 4.01 -17.23
CA TRP A 478 -10.22 3.49 -18.13
C TRP A 478 -8.91 3.16 -17.38
N SER A 479 -8.40 1.96 -17.60
CA SER A 479 -7.02 1.57 -17.32
C SER A 479 -6.48 0.76 -18.50
N PHE A 480 -5.16 0.68 -18.64
CA PHE A 480 -4.58 -0.14 -19.72
C PHE A 480 -4.93 -1.62 -19.57
N ARG A 481 -5.05 -2.12 -18.33
CA ARG A 481 -5.50 -3.48 -18.04
C ARG A 481 -6.95 -3.70 -18.49
N ASP A 482 -7.86 -2.81 -18.09
CA ASP A 482 -9.28 -2.90 -18.45
C ASP A 482 -9.48 -2.81 -19.96
N TRP A 483 -8.74 -1.92 -20.63
CA TRP A 483 -8.76 -1.83 -22.09
C TRP A 483 -8.35 -3.13 -22.78
N ARG A 484 -7.32 -3.84 -22.26
CA ARG A 484 -6.92 -5.15 -22.79
C ARG A 484 -7.99 -6.22 -22.54
N LEU A 485 -8.59 -6.21 -21.36
CA LEU A 485 -9.65 -7.15 -20.99
C LEU A 485 -10.90 -6.95 -21.87
N LEU A 486 -11.35 -5.71 -22.06
CA LEU A 486 -12.48 -5.39 -22.93
C LEU A 486 -12.25 -5.87 -24.37
N ARG A 487 -11.06 -5.64 -24.95
CA ARG A 487 -10.74 -6.14 -26.29
C ARG A 487 -10.75 -7.66 -26.38
N TYR A 488 -10.33 -8.34 -25.31
CA TYR A 488 -10.42 -9.80 -25.24
C TYR A 488 -11.88 -10.26 -25.24
N LEU A 489 -12.73 -9.64 -24.42
CA LEU A 489 -14.16 -9.96 -24.34
C LEU A 489 -14.94 -9.59 -25.62
N GLU A 490 -14.55 -8.52 -26.32
CA GLU A 490 -15.11 -8.17 -27.63
C GLU A 490 -14.76 -9.20 -28.69
N LYS A 491 -13.53 -9.74 -28.66
CA LYS A 491 -13.06 -10.71 -29.65
C LYS A 491 -13.69 -12.10 -29.46
N ASN A 492 -13.90 -12.52 -28.22
CA ASN A 492 -14.35 -13.88 -27.91
C ASN A 492 -15.88 -13.99 -27.69
N GLY A 493 -16.62 -12.89 -27.77
CA GLY A 493 -18.05 -12.86 -27.50
C GLY A 493 -18.39 -12.89 -26.00
N ALA A 494 -19.68 -12.83 -25.67
CA ALA A 494 -20.15 -13.01 -24.31
C ALA A 494 -19.90 -14.46 -23.84
N LEU A 495 -19.65 -14.64 -22.54
CA LEU A 495 -19.38 -15.95 -21.94
C LEU A 495 -20.48 -17.01 -22.16
N ALA A 496 -21.69 -16.57 -22.52
CA ALA A 496 -22.74 -17.40 -23.09
C ALA A 496 -23.65 -16.55 -23.99
N ASP A 497 -24.24 -17.17 -25.01
CA ASP A 497 -25.16 -16.54 -25.95
C ASP A 497 -26.41 -16.02 -25.21
N PRO A 498 -26.77 -14.73 -25.26
CA PRO A 498 -27.92 -14.16 -24.55
C PRO A 498 -29.29 -14.66 -25.05
N ALA A 499 -29.33 -15.68 -25.91
CA ALA A 499 -30.54 -16.22 -26.51
C ALA A 499 -31.43 -17.05 -25.55
N VAL A 500 -31.54 -16.69 -24.27
CA VAL A 500 -32.65 -17.14 -23.39
C VAL A 500 -32.98 -16.05 -22.36
N THR A 501 -33.38 -14.87 -22.81
CA THR A 501 -34.20 -13.97 -21.99
C THR A 501 -35.28 -13.36 -22.88
N GLN A 502 -36.27 -14.17 -23.25
CA GLN A 502 -37.58 -13.58 -23.51
C GLN A 502 -38.14 -13.13 -22.16
N PRO A 503 -38.42 -11.83 -21.94
CA PRO A 503 -39.22 -11.43 -20.80
C PRO A 503 -40.59 -12.10 -20.94
N TYR A 504 -40.95 -12.91 -19.95
CA TYR A 504 -42.30 -13.44 -19.78
C TYR A 504 -43.28 -12.27 -19.85
N ALA A 505 -44.02 -12.18 -20.96
CA ALA A 505 -45.10 -11.21 -21.09
C ALA A 505 -46.16 -11.57 -20.05
N PRO A 506 -46.60 -10.63 -19.19
CA PRO A 506 -47.72 -10.89 -18.30
C PRO A 506 -48.97 -11.15 -19.15
N GLY A 507 -49.52 -12.35 -19.04
CA GLY A 507 -50.77 -12.74 -19.68
C GLY A 507 -51.92 -11.85 -19.24
N HIS A 508 -52.79 -11.53 -20.20
CA HIS A 508 -54.06 -10.82 -20.05
C HIS A 508 -55.04 -11.50 -19.10
#